data_AF-A0A9P6FVL6-F1
#
_entry.id   AF-A0A9P6FVL6-F1
#
_cell.length_a   1.000
_cell.length_b   1.000
_cell.length_c   1.000
_cell.angle_alpha   90.00
_cell.angle_beta   90.00
_cell.angle_gamma   90.00
#
_symmetry.space_group_name_H-M   'P 1'
#
loop_
_entity.id
_entity.type
_entity.pdbx_description
1 polymer ?
#
loop_
_entity_poly.entity_id
_entity_poly.type
_entity_poly.pdbx_seq_one_letter_code
_entity_poly.pdbx_strand_id
1 'polypeptide(L)'
;RNPRFRDNRVHALLYFIAPTGHSLREIDIELMKRLSPRINVIPVIGKADSLTPSELADFKKRIMEDIEHYNIPIYNFPYDPEEDDEETVEENSELRSLLPFALVGCEEEITISGRKTRARQYPWGIVEVDNIEHCDFAKLRSALLCSHMQDLKEITHDFLYENYRTEKLSRTAENESESDSVQDEHARLKDEQMKKEKDMLDEIEGRLQRELSVKQQELMAKEQQINQLEAQY
;
A
#
# COMPACT_ATOMS: atom_id res chain seq x y z
N ARG A 1 4.55 -20.33 20.83
CA ARG A 1 5.23 -19.08 20.39
C ARG A 1 6.28 -18.71 21.44
N ASN A 2 7.53 -18.44 21.04
CA ASN A 2 8.62 -18.15 21.97
C ASN A 2 8.42 -16.75 22.58
N PRO A 3 8.20 -16.60 23.90
CA PRO A 3 7.87 -15.31 24.53
C PRO A 3 9.02 -14.30 24.55
N ARG A 4 10.21 -14.69 24.08
CA ARG A 4 11.40 -13.84 23.95
C ARG A 4 11.72 -13.43 22.51
N PHE A 5 10.85 -13.73 21.55
CA PHE A 5 11.08 -13.33 20.17
C PHE A 5 11.04 -11.80 20.05
N ARG A 6 12.20 -11.21 19.69
CA ARG A 6 12.30 -9.79 19.39
C ARG A 6 12.10 -9.60 17.90
N ASP A 7 11.06 -8.85 17.57
CA ASP A 7 10.80 -8.47 16.19
C ASP A 7 11.74 -7.33 15.78
N ASN A 8 12.63 -7.60 14.83
CA ASN A 8 13.57 -6.62 14.28
C ASN A 8 13.12 -6.12 12.89
N ARG A 9 11.88 -6.43 12.47
CA ARG A 9 11.33 -5.92 11.21
C ARG A 9 11.13 -4.41 11.31
N VAL A 10 11.35 -3.74 10.19
CA VAL A 10 11.17 -2.28 10.10
C VAL A 10 9.73 -2.02 9.69
N HIS A 11 8.96 -1.36 10.56
CA HIS A 11 7.52 -1.15 10.35
C HIS A 11 7.19 0.08 9.51
N ALA A 12 8.09 1.07 9.46
CA ALA A 12 7.90 2.30 8.70
C ALA A 12 9.24 2.85 8.24
N LEU A 13 9.26 3.42 7.03
CA LEU A 13 10.38 4.14 6.44
C LEU A 13 9.97 5.60 6.22
N LEU A 14 10.64 6.51 6.92
CA LEU A 14 10.53 7.94 6.62
C LEU A 14 11.46 8.27 5.45
N TYR A 15 10.89 8.54 4.28
CA TYR A 15 11.64 8.85 3.07
C TYR A 15 11.84 10.36 2.93
N PHE A 16 13.07 10.83 3.16
CA PHE A 16 13.40 12.26 3.10
C PHE A 16 13.60 12.73 1.67
N ILE A 17 12.68 13.57 1.21
CA ILE A 17 12.75 14.29 -0.06
C ILE A 17 13.46 15.61 0.16
N ALA A 18 14.42 15.92 -0.72
CA ALA A 18 15.15 17.18 -0.66
C ALA A 18 14.25 18.36 -1.06
N PRO A 19 14.29 19.50 -0.33
CA PRO A 19 13.46 20.68 -0.61
C PRO A 19 14.02 21.45 -1.82
N THR A 20 13.87 20.90 -3.01
CA THR A 20 14.35 21.54 -4.25
C THR A 20 13.35 22.55 -4.82
N GLY A 21 12.07 22.46 -4.44
CA GLY A 21 10.99 23.28 -4.99
C GLY A 21 10.48 22.84 -6.37
N HIS A 22 11.00 21.73 -6.92
CA HIS A 22 10.64 21.20 -8.24
C HIS A 22 9.79 19.93 -8.15
N SER A 23 10.09 18.90 -8.93
CA SER A 23 9.42 17.59 -8.91
C SER A 23 10.26 16.57 -8.14
N LEU A 24 9.73 15.36 -7.97
CA LEU A 24 10.50 14.25 -7.43
C LEU A 24 11.69 13.94 -8.36
N ARG A 25 12.87 13.63 -7.79
CA ARG A 25 14.02 13.22 -8.61
C ARG A 25 13.83 11.78 -9.08
N GLU A 26 14.35 11.44 -10.25
CA GLU A 26 14.29 10.08 -10.81
C GLU A 26 14.83 9.02 -9.85
N ILE A 27 15.91 9.33 -9.14
CA ILE A 27 16.48 8.44 -8.12
C ILE A 27 15.51 8.20 -6.96
N ASP A 28 14.75 9.21 -6.55
CA ASP A 28 13.76 9.08 -5.48
C ASP A 28 12.58 8.22 -5.95
N ILE A 29 12.15 8.39 -7.20
CA ILE A 29 11.08 7.57 -7.81
C ILE A 29 11.48 6.09 -7.79
N GLU A 30 12.66 5.78 -8.30
CA GLU A 30 13.14 4.40 -8.41
C GLU A 30 13.36 3.76 -7.03
N LEU A 31 13.90 4.51 -6.07
CA LEU A 31 14.10 4.01 -4.71
C LEU A 31 12.78 3.73 -4.00
N MET A 32 11.83 4.67 -4.03
CA MET A 32 10.53 4.47 -3.40
C MET A 32 9.78 3.29 -4.01
N LYS A 33 9.82 3.12 -5.35
CA LYS A 33 9.22 1.97 -6.04
C LYS A 33 9.81 0.63 -5.63
N ARG A 34 11.11 0.58 -5.36
CA ARG A 34 11.78 -0.66 -4.92
C ARG A 34 11.53 -0.97 -3.44
N LEU A 35 11.30 0.05 -2.63
CA LEU A 35 11.13 -0.08 -1.17
C LEU A 35 9.66 -0.33 -0.79
N SER A 36 8.72 0.29 -1.49
CA SER A 36 7.28 0.20 -1.22
C SER A 36 6.72 -1.23 -1.07
N PRO A 37 7.18 -2.27 -1.80
CA PRO A 37 6.62 -3.62 -1.63
C PRO A 37 7.09 -4.31 -0.34
N ARG A 38 8.08 -3.74 0.36
CA ARG A 38 8.74 -4.36 1.52
C ARG A 38 8.57 -3.59 2.81
N ILE A 39 8.27 -2.29 2.74
CA ILE A 39 8.15 -1.42 3.90
C ILE A 39 7.10 -0.35 3.67
N ASN A 40 6.40 0.07 4.73
CA ASN A 40 5.51 1.22 4.70
C ASN A 40 6.33 2.50 4.49
N VAL A 41 6.26 3.08 3.29
CA VAL A 41 7.00 4.30 2.95
C VAL A 41 6.15 5.53 3.26
N ILE A 42 6.66 6.43 4.09
CA ILE A 42 6.03 7.72 4.41
C ILE A 42 6.94 8.83 3.87
N PRO A 43 6.51 9.56 2.81
CA PRO A 43 7.31 10.64 2.25
C PRO A 43 7.31 11.86 3.17
N VAL A 44 8.50 12.41 3.41
CA VAL A 44 8.69 13.61 4.24
C VAL A 44 9.62 14.60 3.53
N ILE A 45 9.27 15.88 3.54
CA ILE A 45 10.12 16.96 3.03
C ILE A 45 11.04 17.40 4.18
N GLY A 46 12.35 17.21 4.01
CA GLY A 46 13.33 17.66 4.98
C GLY A 46 13.64 19.15 4.85
N LYS A 47 14.05 19.79 5.96
CA LYS A 47 14.45 21.22 6.00
C LYS A 47 13.40 22.13 5.36
N ALA A 48 12.13 21.90 5.70
CA ALA A 48 11.01 22.64 5.14
C ALA A 48 11.08 24.16 5.38
N ASP A 49 11.83 24.59 6.39
CA ASP A 49 12.16 25.99 6.68
C ASP A 49 13.02 26.68 5.59
N SER A 50 13.50 25.93 4.59
CA SER A 50 14.18 26.47 3.42
C SER A 50 13.22 26.95 2.32
N LEU A 51 11.93 26.64 2.42
CA LEU A 51 10.90 26.99 1.44
C LEU A 51 9.91 27.98 2.06
N THR A 52 9.37 28.88 1.26
CA THR A 52 8.23 29.70 1.69
C THR A 52 6.94 28.87 1.76
N PRO A 53 5.91 29.30 2.51
CA PRO A 53 4.64 28.55 2.59
C PRO A 53 3.98 28.31 1.22
N SER A 54 4.09 29.27 0.29
CA SER A 54 3.57 29.12 -1.08
C SER A 54 4.35 28.07 -1.87
N GLU A 55 5.69 28.13 -1.83
CA GLU A 55 6.54 27.15 -2.52
C GLU A 55 6.36 25.75 -1.94
N LEU A 56 6.19 25.63 -0.62
CA LEU A 56 5.95 24.37 0.04
C LEU A 56 4.62 23.75 -0.41
N ALA A 57 3.56 24.54 -0.51
CA ALA A 57 2.25 24.07 -0.99
C ALA A 57 2.33 23.56 -2.44
N ASP A 58 2.97 24.34 -3.32
CA ASP A 58 3.20 23.94 -4.72
C ASP A 58 4.06 22.69 -4.81
N PHE A 59 5.09 22.59 -3.97
CA PHE A 59 6.01 21.44 -3.94
C PHE A 59 5.31 20.17 -3.45
N LYS A 60 4.51 20.25 -2.38
CA LYS A 60 3.68 19.14 -1.89
C LYS A 60 2.76 18.62 -2.99
N LYS A 61 2.08 19.54 -3.70
CA LYS A 61 1.19 19.18 -4.79
C LYS A 61 1.91 18.43 -5.91
N ARG A 62 3.05 18.94 -6.38
CA ARG A 62 3.85 18.30 -7.43
C ARG A 62 4.36 16.91 -7.02
N ILE A 63 4.81 16.76 -5.77
CA ILE A 63 5.25 15.47 -5.25
C ILE A 63 4.10 14.45 -5.26
N MET A 64 2.90 14.86 -4.84
CA MET A 64 1.74 13.97 -4.84
C MET A 64 1.30 13.59 -6.26
N GLU A 65 1.32 14.55 -7.20
CA GLU A 65 1.07 14.31 -8.62
C GLU A 65 2.07 13.30 -9.21
N ASP A 66 3.36 13.42 -8.87
CA ASP A 66 4.39 12.47 -9.30
C ASP A 66 4.16 11.08 -8.69
N ILE A 67 3.85 11.00 -7.39
CA ILE A 67 3.58 9.72 -6.70
C ILE A 67 2.42 8.97 -7.35
N GLU A 68 1.34 9.68 -7.69
CA GLU A 68 0.18 9.14 -8.39
C GLU A 68 0.53 8.74 -9.83
N HIS A 69 1.19 9.62 -10.59
CA HIS A 69 1.59 9.37 -11.97
C HIS A 69 2.48 8.13 -12.13
N TYR A 70 3.44 7.97 -11.22
CA TYR A 70 4.37 6.84 -11.21
C TYR A 70 3.83 5.62 -10.47
N ASN A 71 2.62 5.70 -9.90
CA ASN A 71 1.93 4.67 -9.13
C ASN A 71 2.81 4.10 -8.01
N ILE A 72 3.41 4.99 -7.21
CA ILE A 72 4.30 4.62 -6.11
C ILE A 72 3.46 4.30 -4.88
N PRO A 73 3.46 3.06 -4.36
CA PRO A 73 2.72 2.72 -3.15
C PRO A 73 3.37 3.41 -1.95
N ILE A 74 2.66 4.37 -1.37
CA ILE A 74 3.03 5.01 -0.10
C ILE A 74 2.01 4.65 0.96
N TYR A 75 2.41 4.75 2.22
CA TYR A 75 1.47 4.66 3.33
C TYR A 75 0.58 5.91 3.35
N ASN A 76 -0.71 5.71 3.08
CA ASN A 76 -1.68 6.79 2.90
C ASN A 76 -2.79 6.75 3.96
N PHE A 77 -2.48 6.37 5.21
CA PHE A 77 -3.42 6.38 6.34
C PHE A 77 -4.83 5.83 5.96
N PRO A 78 -4.95 4.52 5.68
CA PRO A 78 -6.22 3.90 5.31
C PRO A 78 -7.29 4.15 6.39
N TYR A 79 -8.51 4.44 5.95
CA TYR A 79 -9.69 4.55 6.82
C TYR A 79 -10.91 4.13 6.01
N ASP A 80 -11.92 3.62 6.70
CA ASP A 80 -13.22 3.23 6.16
C ASP A 80 -14.31 4.19 6.69
N PRO A 81 -14.92 5.04 5.85
CA PRO A 81 -15.94 5.99 6.30
C PRO A 81 -17.25 5.33 6.76
N GLU A 82 -17.46 4.04 6.48
CA GLU A 82 -18.66 3.29 6.89
C GLU A 82 -18.42 2.45 8.15
N GLU A 83 -17.19 1.98 8.38
CA GLU A 83 -16.84 1.14 9.54
C GLU A 83 -16.17 1.90 10.69
N ASP A 84 -15.37 2.92 10.39
CA ASP A 84 -14.62 3.69 11.41
C ASP A 84 -15.50 4.77 12.08
N ASP A 85 -15.16 5.12 13.32
CA ASP A 85 -15.80 6.24 14.01
C ASP A 85 -15.42 7.60 13.41
N GLU A 86 -16.29 8.60 13.59
CA GLU A 86 -16.12 9.94 13.03
C GLU A 86 -14.79 10.60 13.43
N GLU A 87 -14.31 10.35 14.65
CA GLU A 87 -13.04 10.90 15.16
C GLU A 87 -11.86 10.33 14.36
N THR A 88 -11.81 9.00 14.18
CA THR A 88 -10.77 8.31 13.41
C THR A 88 -10.78 8.74 11.94
N VAL A 89 -11.97 8.91 11.34
CA VAL A 89 -12.12 9.38 9.96
C VAL A 89 -11.57 10.80 9.78
N GLU A 90 -11.90 11.71 10.71
CA GLU A 90 -11.40 13.10 10.68
C GLU A 90 -9.88 13.15 10.84
N GLU A 91 -9.32 12.44 11.81
CA GLU A 91 -7.87 12.37 12.03
C GLU A 91 -7.11 11.83 10.80
N ASN A 92 -7.62 10.76 10.19
CA ASN A 92 -6.97 10.14 9.03
C ASN A 92 -7.07 11.02 7.78
N SER A 93 -8.21 11.70 7.58
CA SER A 93 -8.38 12.68 6.52
C SER A 93 -7.40 13.85 6.68
N GLU A 94 -7.25 14.38 7.89
CA GLU A 94 -6.26 15.42 8.18
C GLU A 94 -4.84 14.95 7.86
N LEU A 95 -4.44 13.77 8.32
CA LEU A 95 -3.09 13.24 8.10
C LEU A 95 -2.78 13.03 6.61
N ARG A 96 -3.76 12.58 5.82
CA ARG A 96 -3.62 12.48 4.36
C ARG A 96 -3.41 13.84 3.71
N SER A 97 -4.14 14.86 4.15
CA SER A 97 -4.01 16.21 3.58
C SER A 97 -2.63 16.84 3.83
N LEU A 98 -1.91 16.37 4.86
CA LEU A 98 -0.57 16.84 5.21
C LEU A 98 0.53 16.17 4.40
N LEU A 99 0.25 15.06 3.70
CA LEU A 99 1.24 14.34 2.91
C LEU A 99 1.69 15.15 1.67
N PRO A 100 2.99 15.15 1.36
CA PRO A 100 4.11 14.69 2.18
C PRO A 100 4.38 15.64 3.37
N PHE A 101 4.71 15.10 4.55
CA PHE A 101 4.91 15.91 5.76
C PHE A 101 6.12 16.84 5.64
N ALA A 102 5.94 18.11 6.02
CA ALA A 102 7.00 19.10 6.00
C ALA A 102 7.70 19.18 7.37
N LEU A 103 8.96 18.77 7.43
CA LEU A 103 9.69 18.61 8.69
C LEU A 103 10.85 19.59 8.82
N VAL A 104 10.99 20.12 10.04
CA VAL A 104 12.13 20.90 10.48
C VAL A 104 12.75 20.17 11.67
N GLY A 105 14.04 19.86 11.58
CA GLY A 105 14.78 19.19 12.65
C GLY A 105 15.65 20.17 13.44
N CYS A 106 15.62 20.07 14.77
CA CYS A 106 16.54 20.76 15.66
C CYS A 106 16.88 19.89 16.88
N GLU A 107 18.15 19.92 17.30
CA GLU A 107 18.60 19.34 18.57
C GLU A 107 18.74 20.42 19.66
N GLU A 108 18.90 21.68 19.28
CA GLU A 108 19.10 22.79 20.22
C GLU A 108 17.77 23.22 20.87
N GLU A 109 17.82 23.43 22.18
CA GLU A 109 16.74 24.03 22.95
C GLU A 109 17.05 25.49 23.26
N ILE A 110 16.09 26.36 22.96
CA ILE A 110 16.17 27.78 23.31
C ILE A 110 15.00 28.17 24.20
N THR A 111 15.24 29.16 25.07
CA THR A 111 14.20 29.66 25.98
C THR A 111 13.40 30.77 25.29
N ILE A 112 12.18 30.46 24.88
CA ILE A 112 11.24 31.41 24.28
C ILE A 112 10.13 31.65 25.30
N SER A 113 9.90 32.91 25.70
CA SER A 113 8.84 33.28 26.64
C SER A 113 8.86 32.47 27.96
N GLY A 114 10.05 32.12 28.45
CA GLY A 114 10.26 31.35 29.68
C GLY A 114 10.07 29.83 29.55
N ARG A 115 9.74 29.31 28.37
CA ARG A 115 9.67 27.87 28.09
C ARG A 115 10.86 27.43 27.26
N LYS A 116 11.41 26.25 27.57
CA LYS A 116 12.43 25.60 26.73
C LYS A 116 11.72 24.92 25.57
N THR A 117 12.01 25.38 24.36
CA THR A 117 11.44 24.82 23.14
C THR A 117 12.56 24.48 22.17
N ARG A 118 12.43 23.36 21.47
CA ARG A 118 13.33 22.98 20.37
C ARG A 118 13.04 23.87 19.18
N ALA A 119 14.01 24.68 18.78
CA ALA A 119 13.80 25.64 17.72
C ALA A 119 15.11 25.99 17.00
N ARG A 120 15.01 26.36 15.73
CA ARG A 120 16.13 26.85 14.93
C ARG A 120 16.15 28.37 14.98
N GLN A 121 17.27 28.95 15.39
CA GLN A 121 17.44 30.40 15.42
C GLN A 121 18.12 30.90 14.14
N TYR A 122 17.47 31.84 13.48
CA TYR A 122 17.99 32.57 12.32
C TYR A 122 18.12 34.08 12.64
N PRO A 123 18.92 34.84 11.88
CA PRO A 123 19.00 36.29 12.06
C PRO A 123 17.65 37.02 11.89
N TRP A 124 16.72 36.45 11.13
CA TRP A 124 15.41 37.03 10.82
C TRP A 124 14.26 36.44 11.65
N GLY A 125 14.49 35.44 12.49
CA GLY A 125 13.41 34.81 13.25
C GLY A 125 13.77 33.47 13.86
N ILE A 126 12.79 32.85 14.50
CA ILE A 126 12.93 31.58 15.19
C ILE A 126 11.88 30.61 14.64
N VAL A 127 12.31 29.41 14.28
CA VAL A 127 11.43 28.34 13.81
C VAL A 127 11.31 27.27 14.90
N GLU A 128 10.19 27.31 15.62
CA GLU A 128 9.83 26.30 16.62
C GLU A 128 9.43 24.97 15.97
N VAL A 129 10.08 23.87 16.36
CA VAL A 129 9.86 22.53 15.78
C VAL A 129 8.55 21.88 16.26
N ASP A 130 8.13 22.17 17.48
CA ASP A 130 6.88 21.62 18.03
C ASP A 130 5.64 22.48 17.68
N ASN A 131 5.81 23.60 16.97
CA ASN A 131 4.70 24.46 16.54
C ASN A 131 4.12 24.00 15.19
N ILE A 132 2.81 23.73 15.17
CA ILE A 132 2.04 23.26 14.00
C ILE A 132 2.02 24.33 12.88
N GLU A 133 2.10 25.61 13.22
CA GLU A 133 2.15 26.69 12.23
C GLU A 133 3.50 26.74 11.48
N HIS A 134 4.54 26.13 12.03
CA HIS A 134 5.90 26.14 11.46
C HIS A 134 6.25 24.85 10.74
N CYS A 135 5.84 23.69 11.27
CA CYS A 135 6.09 22.40 10.61
C CYS A 135 5.15 21.29 11.10
N ASP A 136 5.07 20.22 10.31
CA ASP A 136 4.18 19.09 10.55
C ASP A 136 4.77 18.05 11.53
N PHE A 137 5.90 18.37 12.19
CA PHE A 137 6.63 17.43 13.05
C PHE A 137 5.77 16.86 14.19
N ALA A 138 4.98 17.71 14.84
CA ALA A 138 4.12 17.29 15.95
C ALA A 138 3.06 16.28 15.49
N LYS A 139 2.43 16.51 14.34
CA LYS A 139 1.43 15.63 13.73
C LYS A 139 2.06 14.30 13.31
N LEU A 140 3.21 14.32 12.63
CA LEU A 140 3.94 13.11 12.26
C LEU A 140 4.35 12.28 13.49
N ARG A 141 4.87 12.92 14.54
CA ARG A 141 5.26 12.24 15.79
C ARG A 141 4.06 11.54 16.43
N SER A 142 2.92 12.24 16.52
CA SER A 142 1.69 11.68 17.08
C SER A 142 1.21 10.47 16.26
N ALA A 143 1.19 10.61 14.94
CA ALA A 143 0.76 9.55 14.04
C ALA A 143 1.63 8.28 14.17
N LEU A 144 2.96 8.43 14.18
CA LEU A 144 3.89 7.30 14.20
C LEU A 144 4.00 6.59 15.56
N LEU A 145 3.94 7.36 16.66
CA LEU A 145 4.25 6.83 18.00
C LEU A 145 3.02 6.54 18.85
N CYS A 146 1.87 7.16 18.54
CA CYS A 146 0.67 7.04 19.34
C CYS A 146 -0.43 6.28 18.58
N SER A 147 -0.94 6.82 17.49
CA SER A 147 -2.13 6.25 16.83
C SER A 147 -1.82 5.07 15.91
N HIS A 148 -0.96 5.25 14.89
CA HIS A 148 -0.82 4.29 13.78
C HIS A 148 0.31 3.27 13.97
N MET A 149 0.97 3.24 15.13
CA MET A 149 2.08 2.30 15.37
C MET A 149 1.63 0.85 15.21
N GLN A 150 0.41 0.54 15.65
CA GLN A 150 -0.14 -0.82 15.59
C GLN A 150 -0.47 -1.20 14.14
N ASP A 151 -1.17 -0.33 13.41
CA ASP A 151 -1.53 -0.57 12.01
C ASP A 151 -0.30 -0.76 11.13
N LEU A 152 0.75 0.05 11.33
CA LEU A 152 2.02 -0.10 10.62
C LEU A 152 2.65 -1.48 10.86
N LYS A 153 2.54 -2.02 12.08
CA LYS A 153 3.03 -3.37 12.42
C LYS A 153 2.18 -4.45 11.77
N GLU A 154 0.87 -4.31 11.79
CA GLU A 154 -0.07 -5.26 11.19
C GLU A 154 0.13 -5.33 9.68
N ILE A 155 0.20 -4.18 9.00
CA ILE A 155 0.51 -4.13 7.56
C ILE A 155 1.87 -4.78 7.25
N THR A 156 2.86 -4.52 8.10
CA THR A 156 4.19 -5.14 7.95
C THR A 156 4.14 -6.66 8.12
N HIS A 157 3.35 -7.16 9.06
CA HIS A 157 3.26 -8.58 9.33
C HIS A 157 2.43 -9.33 8.29
N ASP A 158 1.24 -8.82 7.98
CA ASP A 158 0.20 -9.56 7.28
C ASP A 158 0.32 -9.42 5.76
N PHE A 159 0.85 -8.29 5.29
CA PHE A 159 1.02 -8.03 3.86
C PHE A 159 2.49 -8.06 3.45
N LEU A 160 3.33 -7.18 4.01
CA LEU A 160 4.70 -6.99 3.51
C LEU A 160 5.59 -8.21 3.77
N TYR A 161 5.53 -8.77 4.99
CA TYR A 161 6.29 -9.96 5.34
C TYR A 161 5.74 -11.22 4.66
N GLU A 162 4.42 -11.38 4.56
CA GLU A 162 3.83 -12.54 3.87
C GLU A 162 4.13 -12.54 2.37
N ASN A 163 4.13 -11.38 1.72
CA ASN A 163 4.57 -11.23 0.34
C ASN A 163 6.03 -11.65 0.17
N TYR A 164 6.92 -11.17 1.05
CA TYR A 164 8.32 -11.58 1.05
C TYR A 164 8.50 -13.08 1.32
N ARG A 165 7.73 -13.64 2.27
CA ARG A 165 7.77 -15.07 2.62
C ARG A 165 7.37 -15.92 1.42
N THR A 166 6.32 -15.53 0.71
CA THR A 166 5.86 -16.19 -0.52
C THR A 166 6.89 -16.10 -1.64
N GLU A 167 7.50 -14.93 -1.86
CA GLU A 167 8.59 -14.74 -2.84
C GLU A 167 9.82 -15.61 -2.49
N LYS A 168 10.17 -15.73 -1.21
CA LYS A 168 11.30 -16.57 -0.80
C LYS A 168 11.03 -18.05 -0.94
N LEU A 169 9.86 -18.52 -0.53
CA LEU A 169 9.50 -19.94 -0.63
C LEU A 169 9.40 -20.39 -2.09
N SER A 170 8.86 -19.56 -2.98
CA SER A 170 8.84 -19.85 -4.43
C SER A 170 10.24 -19.94 -5.01
N ARG A 171 11.14 -18.99 -4.70
CA ARG A 171 12.53 -19.02 -5.19
C ARG A 171 13.35 -20.18 -4.63
N THR A 172 13.11 -20.58 -3.38
CA THR A 172 13.76 -21.78 -2.83
C THR A 172 13.24 -23.04 -3.51
N ALA A 173 11.93 -23.14 -3.79
CA ALA A 173 11.37 -24.26 -4.56
C ALA A 173 11.93 -24.32 -6.00
N GLU A 174 12.23 -23.17 -6.62
CA GLU A 174 12.91 -23.11 -7.92
C GLU A 174 14.38 -23.53 -7.82
N ASN A 175 15.12 -23.09 -6.80
CA ASN A 175 16.54 -23.43 -6.62
C ASN A 175 16.78 -24.87 -6.12
N GLU A 176 15.85 -25.45 -5.36
CA GLU A 176 15.85 -26.89 -5.03
C GLU A 176 15.56 -27.77 -6.25
N SER A 177 15.30 -27.15 -7.42
CA SER A 177 15.24 -27.84 -8.72
C SER A 177 16.55 -28.14 -9.39
N GLU A 178 17.64 -27.57 -8.90
CA GLU A 178 18.97 -27.81 -9.46
C GLU A 178 19.80 -28.78 -8.61
N SER A 179 19.26 -29.34 -7.51
CA SER A 179 19.96 -30.31 -6.65
C SER A 179 19.06 -31.41 -6.06
N ASP A 180 19.11 -32.57 -6.74
CA ASP A 180 18.87 -33.95 -6.30
C ASP A 180 17.51 -34.44 -5.72
N SER A 181 16.88 -35.30 -6.53
CA SER A 181 16.16 -36.55 -6.18
C SER A 181 14.79 -36.54 -5.49
N VAL A 182 14.27 -35.41 -4.99
CA VAL A 182 12.91 -35.36 -4.38
C VAL A 182 11.86 -34.74 -5.34
N GLN A 183 12.30 -34.15 -6.44
CA GLN A 183 11.43 -33.46 -7.40
C GLN A 183 10.54 -34.39 -8.23
N ASP A 184 10.96 -35.64 -8.43
CA ASP A 184 10.26 -36.56 -9.30
C ASP A 184 8.90 -36.98 -8.69
N GLU A 185 8.75 -36.99 -7.36
CA GLU A 185 7.45 -37.30 -6.72
C GLU A 185 6.49 -36.11 -6.71
N HIS A 186 6.97 -34.90 -6.38
CA HIS A 186 6.07 -33.75 -6.23
C HIS A 186 5.65 -33.15 -7.58
N ALA A 187 6.50 -33.22 -8.61
CA ALA A 187 6.13 -32.88 -9.98
C ALA A 187 5.11 -33.87 -10.55
N ARG A 188 5.29 -35.18 -10.31
CA ARG A 188 4.32 -36.21 -10.71
C ARG A 188 2.97 -36.03 -10.05
N LEU A 189 2.93 -35.73 -8.75
CA LEU A 189 1.67 -35.49 -8.03
C LEU A 189 0.94 -34.25 -8.56
N LYS A 190 1.67 -33.18 -8.87
CA LYS A 190 1.11 -31.95 -9.44
C LYS A 190 0.61 -32.17 -10.87
N ASP A 191 1.36 -32.89 -11.71
CA ASP A 191 0.94 -33.27 -13.06
C ASP A 191 -0.29 -34.19 -13.03
N GLU A 192 -0.38 -35.12 -12.07
CA GLU A 192 -1.52 -36.00 -11.90
C GLU A 192 -2.77 -35.24 -11.41
N GLN A 193 -2.60 -34.24 -10.54
CA GLN A 193 -3.68 -33.34 -10.12
C GLN A 193 -4.17 -32.47 -11.29
N MET A 194 -3.27 -31.83 -12.03
CA MET A 194 -3.60 -31.00 -13.18
C MET A 194 -4.30 -31.82 -14.28
N LYS A 195 -3.91 -33.08 -14.47
CA LYS A 195 -4.56 -33.98 -15.42
C LYS A 195 -5.98 -34.36 -14.98
N LYS A 196 -6.18 -34.66 -13.68
CA LYS A 196 -7.52 -34.95 -13.12
C LYS A 196 -8.44 -33.73 -13.21
N GLU A 197 -7.94 -32.54 -12.93
CA GLU A 197 -8.73 -31.31 -13.06
C GLU A 197 -9.12 -31.03 -14.52
N LYS A 198 -8.19 -31.24 -15.46
CA LYS A 198 -8.47 -31.10 -16.88
C LYS A 198 -9.53 -32.11 -17.38
N ASP A 199 -9.38 -33.39 -17.01
CA ASP A 199 -10.33 -34.43 -17.39
C ASP A 199 -11.74 -34.14 -16.79
N MET A 200 -11.79 -33.62 -15.56
CA MET A 200 -13.05 -33.20 -14.92
C MET A 200 -13.68 -31.97 -15.61
N LEU A 201 -12.86 -31.01 -16.02
CA LEU A 201 -13.31 -29.84 -16.79
C LEU A 201 -13.88 -30.25 -18.16
N ASP A 202 -13.22 -31.15 -18.88
CA ASP A 202 -13.70 -31.66 -20.17
C ASP A 202 -15.02 -32.43 -20.00
N GLU A 203 -15.18 -33.19 -18.90
CA GLU A 203 -16.44 -33.89 -18.59
C GLU A 203 -17.59 -32.92 -18.26
N ILE A 204 -17.31 -31.88 -17.49
CA ILE A 204 -18.27 -30.82 -17.16
C ILE A 204 -18.68 -30.05 -18.42
N GLU A 205 -17.73 -29.68 -19.28
CA GLU A 205 -18.00 -28.99 -20.55
C GLU A 205 -18.87 -29.86 -21.47
N GLY A 206 -18.54 -31.13 -21.62
CA GLY A 206 -19.32 -32.07 -22.42
C GLY A 206 -20.73 -32.31 -21.87
N ARG A 207 -20.93 -32.18 -20.55
CA ARG A 207 -22.26 -32.23 -19.93
C ARG A 207 -23.05 -30.94 -20.19
N LEU A 208 -22.42 -29.78 -20.05
CA LEU A 208 -23.00 -28.47 -20.32
C LEU A 208 -23.42 -28.32 -21.79
N GLN A 209 -22.59 -28.75 -22.75
CA GLN A 209 -22.95 -28.73 -24.17
C GLN A 209 -24.19 -29.59 -24.47
N ARG A 210 -24.30 -30.77 -23.83
CA ARG A 210 -25.48 -31.63 -23.98
C ARG A 210 -26.74 -30.96 -23.40
N GLU A 211 -26.65 -30.39 -22.20
CA GLU A 211 -27.79 -29.66 -21.61
C GLU A 211 -28.20 -28.44 -22.43
N LEU A 212 -27.23 -27.67 -22.96
CA LEU A 212 -27.50 -26.54 -23.84
C LEU A 212 -28.18 -26.98 -25.14
N SER A 213 -27.73 -28.08 -25.76
CA SER A 213 -28.35 -28.62 -26.98
C SER A 213 -29.80 -29.06 -26.75
N VAL A 214 -30.07 -29.74 -25.63
CA VAL A 214 -31.43 -30.13 -25.25
C VAL A 214 -32.31 -28.91 -25.03
N LYS A 215 -31.83 -27.91 -24.26
CA LYS A 215 -32.60 -26.68 -24.04
C LYS A 215 -32.85 -25.89 -25.32
N GLN A 216 -31.90 -25.84 -26.24
CA GLN A 216 -32.11 -25.21 -27.55
C GLN A 216 -33.19 -25.93 -28.37
N GLN A 217 -33.22 -27.27 -28.34
CA GLN A 217 -34.30 -28.03 -28.99
C GLN A 217 -35.66 -27.80 -28.33
N GLU A 218 -35.72 -27.77 -26.99
CA GLU A 218 -36.95 -27.47 -26.26
C GLU A 218 -37.47 -26.05 -26.56
N LEU A 219 -36.58 -25.06 -26.64
CA LEU A 219 -36.94 -23.69 -26.99
C LEU A 219 -37.47 -23.60 -28.43
N MET A 220 -36.80 -24.23 -29.40
CA MET A 220 -37.30 -24.29 -30.78
C MET A 220 -38.66 -24.98 -30.87
N ALA A 221 -38.89 -26.05 -30.12
CA ALA A 221 -40.19 -26.72 -30.08
C ALA A 221 -41.28 -25.82 -29.47
N LYS A 222 -40.97 -25.06 -28.40
CA LYS A 222 -41.89 -24.08 -27.80
C LYS A 222 -42.18 -22.92 -28.75
N GLU A 223 -41.18 -22.37 -29.44
CA GLU A 223 -41.37 -21.31 -30.44
C GLU A 223 -42.26 -21.79 -31.59
N GLN A 224 -42.07 -23.02 -32.07
CA GLN A 224 -42.94 -23.60 -33.09
C GLN A 224 -44.39 -23.78 -32.60
N GLN A 225 -44.58 -24.20 -31.34
CA GLN A 225 -45.92 -24.29 -30.74
C GLN A 225 -46.59 -22.92 -30.59
N ILE A 226 -45.84 -21.89 -30.16
CA ILE A 226 -46.34 -20.52 -30.06
C ILE A 226 -46.74 -20.00 -31.44
N ASN A 227 -45.88 -20.14 -32.45
CA ASN A 227 -46.19 -19.73 -33.82
C ASN A 227 -47.42 -20.45 -34.40
N GLN A 228 -47.62 -21.73 -34.07
CA GLN A 228 -48.83 -22.46 -34.49
C GLN A 228 -50.10 -21.96 -33.79
N LEU A 229 -50.01 -21.57 -32.53
CA LEU A 229 -51.12 -20.98 -31.77
C LEU A 229 -51.44 -19.56 -32.26
N GLU A 230 -50.43 -18.75 -32.58
CA GLU A 230 -50.59 -17.42 -33.16
C GLU A 230 -51.21 -17.46 -34.57
N ALA A 231 -50.93 -18.50 -35.35
CA ALA A 231 -51.54 -18.70 -36.68
C ALA A 231 -53.01 -19.21 -36.63
N GLN A 232 -53.51 -19.59 -35.45
CA GLN A 232 -54.89 -20.05 -35.24
C GLN A 232 -55.81 -18.96 -34.65
N TYR A 233 -55.27 -17.76 -34.37
CA TYR A 233 -56.01 -16.56 -33.99
C TYR A 233 -56.05 -15.55 -35.14
#